data_AF-A0A6C0A8V4-F1
#
_entry.id   AF-A0A6C0A8V4-F1
#
_cell.length_a   1.000
_cell.length_b   1.000
_cell.length_c   1.000
_cell.angle_alpha   90.00
_cell.angle_beta   90.00
_cell.angle_gamma   90.00
#
_symmetry.space_group_name_H-M   'P 1'
#
loop_
_entity.id
_entity.type
_entity.pdbx_description
1 polymer ?
#
loop_
_entity_poly.entity_id
_entity_poly.type
_entity_poly.pdbx_seq_one_letter_code
_entity_poly.pdbx_strand_id
1 'polypeptide(L)' 'MIMLYLVNFLLEIKMSNYNTLSLYYWLGFSIFYVRLYYYVLNSLVFSAYSLVNTKSVSKNISRRYLILNIN' A
#
# COMPACT_ATOMS: atom_id res chain seq x y z
N MET A 1 -4.57 1.69 -22.91
CA MET A 1 -5.21 2.48 -21.84
C MET A 1 -5.37 1.61 -20.58
N ILE A 2 -4.25 1.20 -19.97
CA ILE A 2 -4.21 0.30 -18.79
C ILE A 2 -3.89 1.05 -17.48
N MET A 3 -3.45 2.32 -17.57
CA MET A 3 -3.03 3.11 -16.42
C MET A 3 -4.18 3.56 -15.49
N LEU A 4 -5.40 3.75 -15.99
CA LEU A 4 -6.50 4.29 -15.19
C LEU A 4 -7.11 3.28 -14.20
N TYR A 5 -7.06 1.98 -14.49
CA TYR A 5 -7.64 0.95 -13.61
C TYR A 5 -6.82 0.70 -12.34
N LEU A 6 -5.53 1.04 -12.32
CA LEU A 6 -4.67 0.93 -11.13
C LEU A 6 -4.89 2.08 -10.13
N VAL A 7 -5.30 3.26 -10.61
CA VAL A 7 -5.46 4.46 -9.78
C VAL A 7 -6.51 4.26 -8.68
N ASN A 8 -7.55 3.46 -8.94
CA ASN A 8 -8.61 3.19 -7.95
C ASN A 8 -8.22 2.21 -6.82
N PHE A 9 -7.02 1.63 -6.86
CA PHE A 9 -6.56 0.65 -5.86
C PHE A 9 -5.34 1.10 -5.06
N LEU A 10 -4.86 2.32 -5.26
CA LEU A 10 -3.71 2.88 -4.56
C LEU A 10 -4.16 3.76 -3.40
N LEU A 11 -3.62 3.48 -2.21
CA LEU A 11 -3.87 4.25 -0.99
C LEU A 11 -2.56 4.64 -0.36
N GLU A 12 -2.54 5.77 0.34
CA GLU A 12 -1.37 6.24 1.07
C GLU A 12 -1.69 6.42 2.54
N ILE A 13 -0.82 5.89 3.41
CA ILE A 13 -1.01 5.92 4.85
C ILE A 13 0.28 6.36 5.51
N LYS A 14 0.16 7.26 6.49
CA LYS A 14 1.28 7.67 7.33
C LYS A 14 1.92 6.46 8.03
N MET A 15 3.24 6.35 7.95
CA MET A 15 4.01 5.21 8.48
C MET A 15 3.77 4.92 9.97
N SER A 16 3.47 5.96 10.76
CA SER A 16 3.24 5.86 12.20
C SER A 16 1.84 5.36 12.58
N ASN A 17 0.91 5.20 11.63
CA ASN A 17 -0.47 4.81 11.93
C ASN A 17 -0.68 3.30 11.76
N TYR A 18 -0.22 2.54 12.76
CA TYR A 18 -0.28 1.08 12.76
C TYR A 18 -1.71 0.52 12.77
N ASN A 19 -2.65 1.19 13.42
CA ASN A 19 -4.06 0.77 13.47
C ASN A 19 -4.71 0.81 12.08
N THR A 20 -4.47 1.90 11.35
CA THR A 20 -4.98 2.02 9.98
C THR A 20 -4.26 1.03 9.06
N LEU A 21 -2.95 0.85 9.22
CA LEU A 21 -2.18 -0.12 8.42
C LEU A 21 -2.70 -1.56 8.61
N SER A 22 -2.96 -1.99 9.85
CA SER A 22 -3.45 -3.34 10.13
C SER A 22 -4.85 -3.59 9.54
N LEU A 23 -5.74 -2.59 9.59
CA LEU A 23 -7.05 -2.64 8.94
C LEU A 23 -6.92 -2.84 7.43
N TYR A 24 -6.03 -2.10 6.76
CA TYR A 24 -5.86 -2.25 5.32
C TYR A 24 -5.22 -3.58 4.93
N TYR A 25 -4.30 -4.10 5.74
CA TYR A 25 -3.79 -5.47 5.56
C TYR A 25 -4.92 -6.50 5.65
N TRP A 26 -5.81 -6.38 6.63
CA TRP A 26 -6.97 -7.26 6.78
C TRP A 26 -7.93 -7.17 5.58
N LEU A 27 -8.14 -5.96 5.06
CA LEU A 27 -8.91 -5.73 3.84
C LEU A 27 -8.23 -6.31 2.59
N GLY A 28 -6.94 -6.63 2.64
CA GLY A 28 -6.21 -7.29 1.56
C GLY A 28 -5.34 -6.36 0.73
N PHE A 29 -5.01 -5.19 1.27
CA PHE A 29 -3.97 -4.34 0.71
C PHE A 29 -2.59 -4.84 1.13
N SER A 30 -1.59 -4.60 0.29
CA SER A 30 -0.18 -4.80 0.60
C SER A 30 0.60 -3.54 0.33
N ILE A 31 1.69 -3.34 1.07
CA ILE A 31 2.63 -2.25 0.79
C ILE A 31 3.30 -2.53 -0.55
N PHE A 32 3.24 -1.54 -1.45
CA PHE A 32 3.93 -1.55 -2.73
C PHE A 32 5.19 -0.70 -2.71
N TYR A 33 5.15 0.44 -2.02
CA TYR A 33 6.24 1.39 -1.99
C TYR A 33 6.25 2.21 -0.70
N VAL A 34 7.44 2.66 -0.28
CA VAL A 34 7.62 3.58 0.83
C VAL A 34 7.98 4.95 0.29
N ARG A 35 7.13 5.94 0.51
CA ARG A 35 7.42 7.34 0.21
C ARG A 35 8.06 7.99 1.42
N LEU A 36 9.34 8.35 1.28
CA LEU A 36 10.00 9.24 2.21
C LEU A 36 9.56 10.68 1.95
N TYR A 37 9.51 11.47 3.01
CA TYR A 37 9.19 12.90 2.93
C TYR A 37 7.85 13.26 2.27
N TYR A 38 6.81 12.47 2.53
CA TYR A 38 5.51 12.62 1.87
C TYR A 38 4.58 13.65 2.51
N TYR A 39 4.42 13.61 3.84
CA TYR A 39 3.60 14.58 4.56
C TYR A 39 4.50 15.63 5.21
N VAL A 40 4.28 16.90 4.90
CA VAL A 40 4.91 18.03 5.58
C VAL A 40 3.85 18.72 6.43
N LEU A 41 4.01 18.68 7.75
CA LEU A 41 3.12 19.37 8.68
C LEU A 41 3.98 20.16 9.67
N ASN A 42 3.89 21.50 9.63
CA ASN A 42 4.62 22.40 10.52
C ASN A 42 6.10 22.01 10.74
N SER A 43 6.90 21.98 9.67
CA SER A 43 8.32 21.58 9.64
C SER A 43 8.65 20.11 9.93
N LEU A 44 7.70 19.31 10.41
CA LEU A 44 7.88 17.88 10.56
C LEU A 44 7.57 17.17 9.25
N VAL A 45 8.46 16.25 8.89
CA VAL A 45 8.34 15.50 7.66
C VAL A 45 8.10 14.03 7.99
N PHE A 46 7.01 13.47 7.44
CA PHE A 46 6.61 12.09 7.68
C PHE A 46 6.62 11.28 6.39
N SER A 47 7.02 10.03 6.53
CA SER A 47 6.93 9.02 5.49
C SER A 47 5.52 8.42 5.40
N ALA A 48 5.22 7.86 4.24
CA ALA A 48 3.96 7.17 3.95
C ALA A 48 4.23 5.83 3.26
N TYR A 49 3.37 4.85 3.55
CA TYR A 49 3.25 3.62 2.79
C TYR A 49 2.25 3.82 1.65
N SER A 50 2.67 3.54 0.43
CA SER A 50 1.76 3.34 -0.70
C SER A 50 1.29 1.89 -0.69
N LEU A 51 0.01 1.70 -0.47
CA LEU A 51 -0.67 0.41 -0.47
C LEU A 51 -1.37 0.16 -1.80
N VAL A 52 -1.40 -1.11 -2.22
CA VAL A 52 -2.16 -1.58 -3.37
C VAL A 52 -3.09 -2.72 -2.97
N ASN A 53 -4.33 -2.72 -3.46
CA ASN A 53 -5.25 -3.83 -3.22
C ASN A 53 -4.81 -5.06 -4.04
N THR A 54 -4.35 -6.10 -3.36
CA THR A 54 -3.96 -7.36 -4.03
C THR A 54 -5.09 -8.36 -4.15
N LYS A 55 -6.20 -8.16 -3.41
CA LYS A 55 -7.39 -9.02 -3.44
C LYS A 55 -8.12 -8.92 -4.77
N SER A 56 -8.10 -7.74 -5.42
CA SER A 56 -8.71 -7.53 -6.74
C SER A 56 -7.85 -8.01 -7.91
N VAL A 57 -6.53 -8.09 -7.73
CA VAL A 57 -5.58 -8.41 -8.80
C VAL A 57 -5.34 -9.92 -8.95
N SER A 58 -5.55 -10.72 -7.90
CA SER A 58 -5.21 -12.15 -7.90
C SER A 58 -6.40 -13.03 -7.50
N LYS A 59 -6.83 -13.92 -8.42
CA LYS A 59 -7.75 -15.04 -8.10
C LYS A 59 -7.06 -16.19 -7.36
N ASN A 60 -5.73 -16.15 -7.18
CA ASN A 60 -4.94 -17.30 -6.74
C ASN A 60 -4.07 -16.97 -5.52
N ILE A 61 -4.43 -17.53 -4.37
CA ILE A 61 -3.85 -17.24 -3.05
C ILE A 61 -2.35 -17.54 -2.98
N SER A 62 -1.85 -18.58 -3.66
CA SER A 62 -0.44 -18.98 -3.65
C SER A 62 0.48 -17.93 -4.32
N ARG A 63 0.01 -17.29 -5.40
CA ARG A 63 0.73 -16.20 -6.07
C ARG A 63 0.85 -14.95 -5.19
N ARG A 64 -0.06 -14.77 -4.22
CA ARG A 64 -0.07 -13.61 -3.31
C ARG A 64 1.13 -13.58 -2.37
N TYR A 65 1.57 -14.74 -1.90
CA TYR A 65 2.71 -14.87 -0.99
C TYR A 65 4.05 -14.84 -1.73
N LEU A 66 4.10 -15.24 -3.00
CA LEU A 66 5.32 -15.19 -3.81
C LEU A 66 5.74 -13.75 -4.17
N ILE A 67 4.79 -12.84 -4.35
CA ILE A 67 5.08 -11.42 -4.65
C ILE A 67 5.74 -10.74 -3.44
N LEU A 68 5.48 -11.20 -2.22
CA LEU A 68 6.13 -10.68 -1.01
C LEU A 68 7.55 -11.22 -0.78
N ASN A 69 7.95 -12.29 -1.48
CA ASN A 69 9.27 -12.91 -1.33
C ASN A 69 10.27 -12.50 -2.43
N ILE A 70 9.85 -11.65 -3.37
CA ILE A 70 10.69 -11.11 -4.44
C ILE A 70 10.63 -9.58 -4.33
N ASN A 71 11.32 -9.03 -3.34
CA ASN A 71 11.88 -7.67 -3.23
C ASN A 71 11.96 -7.20 -1.78
#